data_AF-A0A2E7CHL8-F1
#
_entry.id   AF-A0A2E7CHL8-F1
#
_cell.length_a   1.000
_cell.length_b   1.000
_cell.length_c   1.000
_cell.angle_alpha   90.00
_cell.angle_beta   90.00
_cell.angle_gamma   90.00
#
_symmetry.space_group_name_H-M   'P 1'
#
loop_
_entity.id
_entity.type
_entity.pdbx_description
1 polymer ?
#
loop_
_entity_poly.entity_id
_entity_poly.type
_entity_poly.pdbx_seq_one_letter_code
_entity_poly.pdbx_strand_id
1 'polypeptide(L)'
;MKMRFIMNIAVFISLSLVSVPLLLNEFVPKETIEIKRKNIDTLRDITYTAIDRKENLSSFGLSPEQVALAIKKLERYEEKYKVPIRKKLSSTSEAERVVEAFCGQVGTIRPRYAAVNFLVMEKNGRRVPVDVRRLKRIVQQEWSLAINVELFYTDLELVPDPKPDATKMFVAAILSGKEDLLLDRILPWGKGSSWKWKGVVRENKGIEEKVIDYFAILHLFVEIAQSSDGICEYTQ
;
A
#
# COMPACT_ATOMS: atom_id res chain seq x y z
N MET A 1 -24.33 -40.56 55.07
CA MET A 1 -23.27 -39.53 55.06
C MET A 1 -21.98 -39.97 54.35
N LYS A 2 -21.51 -41.22 54.49
CA LYS A 2 -20.27 -41.73 53.85
C LYS A 2 -20.28 -41.76 52.30
N MET A 3 -21.43 -41.98 51.67
CA MET A 3 -21.52 -42.15 50.21
C MET A 3 -21.30 -40.85 49.41
N ARG A 4 -21.75 -39.70 49.95
CA ARG A 4 -21.54 -38.38 49.32
C ARG A 4 -20.07 -37.95 49.39
N PHE A 5 -19.36 -38.32 50.46
CA PHE A 5 -17.95 -38.01 50.62
C PHE A 5 -17.07 -38.77 49.63
N ILE A 6 -17.35 -40.07 49.42
CA ILE A 6 -16.63 -40.91 48.44
C ILE A 6 -16.87 -40.42 47.01
N MET A 7 -18.09 -40.00 46.68
CA MET A 7 -18.43 -39.48 45.35
C MET A 7 -17.69 -38.17 45.04
N ASN A 8 -17.57 -37.25 46.02
CA ASN A 8 -16.84 -36.00 45.84
C ASN A 8 -15.32 -36.24 45.63
N ILE A 9 -14.74 -37.21 46.34
CA ILE A 9 -13.32 -37.59 46.16
C ILE A 9 -13.10 -38.18 44.77
N ALA A 10 -13.98 -39.07 44.31
CA ALA A 10 -13.87 -39.68 42.99
C ALA A 10 -13.95 -38.62 41.86
N VAL A 11 -14.87 -37.66 41.98
CA VAL A 11 -14.98 -36.55 41.01
C VAL A 11 -13.71 -35.69 41.02
N PHE A 12 -13.17 -35.37 42.20
CA PHE A 12 -11.95 -34.56 42.31
C PHE A 12 -10.71 -35.27 41.70
N ILE A 13 -10.55 -36.57 41.95
CA ILE A 13 -9.48 -37.37 41.37
C ILE A 13 -9.62 -37.45 39.85
N SER A 14 -10.84 -37.65 39.33
CA SER A 14 -11.08 -37.69 37.89
C SER A 14 -10.77 -36.35 37.19
N LEU A 15 -11.13 -35.22 37.81
CA LEU A 15 -10.81 -33.89 37.29
C LEU A 15 -9.30 -33.62 37.33
N SER A 16 -8.62 -34.07 38.39
CA SER A 16 -7.16 -33.89 38.53
C SER A 16 -6.37 -34.69 37.49
N LEU A 17 -6.82 -35.92 37.20
CA LEU A 17 -6.18 -36.79 36.21
C LEU A 17 -6.32 -36.29 34.77
N VAL A 18 -7.34 -35.47 34.46
CA VAL A 18 -7.52 -34.89 33.13
C VAL A 18 -6.80 -33.54 33.00
N SER A 19 -6.77 -32.74 34.07
CA SER A 19 -6.19 -31.38 34.05
C SER A 19 -4.66 -31.36 34.14
N VAL A 20 -4.04 -32.27 34.91
CA VAL A 20 -2.57 -32.31 35.05
C VAL A 20 -1.86 -32.66 33.73
N PRO A 21 -2.30 -33.64 32.92
CA PRO A 21 -1.69 -33.90 31.62
C PRO A 21 -1.90 -32.76 30.62
N LEU A 22 -3.04 -32.05 30.68
CA LEU A 22 -3.30 -30.89 29.83
C LEU A 22 -2.35 -29.73 30.13
N LEU A 23 -2.07 -29.46 31.42
CA LEU A 23 -1.10 -28.44 31.82
C LEU A 23 0.36 -28.85 31.53
N LEU A 24 0.68 -30.15 31.60
CA LEU A 24 2.02 -30.64 31.26
C LEU A 24 2.25 -30.73 29.74
N ASN A 25 1.19 -30.90 28.94
CA ASN A 25 1.25 -30.93 27.47
C ASN A 25 0.83 -29.60 26.82
N GLU A 26 0.60 -28.53 27.59
CA GLU A 26 0.67 -27.18 27.04
C GLU A 26 2.11 -26.91 26.64
N PHE A 27 2.45 -27.39 25.45
CA PHE A 27 3.55 -26.92 24.65
C PHE A 27 3.27 -25.43 24.44
N VAL A 28 3.72 -24.58 25.36
CA VAL A 28 3.92 -23.17 25.08
C VAL A 28 5.07 -23.18 24.07
N PRO A 29 4.83 -22.99 22.76
CA PRO A 29 5.94 -22.84 21.86
C PRO A 29 6.74 -21.67 22.41
N LYS A 30 8.00 -21.92 22.80
CA LYS A 30 8.94 -20.83 23.01
C LYS A 30 8.85 -20.02 21.72
N GLU A 31 8.28 -18.82 21.80
CA GLU A 31 8.48 -17.82 20.78
C GLU A 31 9.98 -17.62 20.73
N THR A 32 10.63 -18.36 19.83
CA THR A 32 11.90 -17.94 19.29
C THR A 32 11.57 -16.57 18.74
N ILE A 33 11.97 -15.51 19.45
CA ILE A 33 12.03 -14.18 18.90
C ILE A 33 13.09 -14.30 17.81
N GLU A 34 12.67 -14.82 16.65
CA GLU A 34 13.33 -14.54 15.40
C GLU A 34 13.34 -13.02 15.38
N ILE A 35 14.50 -12.45 15.63
CA ILE A 35 14.79 -11.08 15.23
C ILE A 35 14.67 -11.14 13.72
N LYS A 36 13.44 -11.05 13.19
CA LYS A 36 13.17 -10.86 11.77
C LYS A 36 14.05 -9.68 11.42
N ARG A 37 15.13 -9.92 10.67
CA ARG A 37 15.87 -8.83 10.05
C ARG A 37 14.79 -8.04 9.31
N LYS A 38 14.52 -6.83 9.79
CA LYS A 38 13.52 -5.97 9.17
C LYS A 38 14.04 -5.73 7.76
N ASN A 39 13.42 -6.38 6.77
CA ASN A 39 13.80 -6.18 5.38
C ASN A 39 13.68 -4.68 5.10
N ILE A 40 14.72 -4.14 4.48
CA ILE A 40 14.85 -2.71 4.26
C ILE A 40 14.15 -2.41 2.93
N ASP A 41 13.19 -1.50 2.97
CA ASP A 41 12.62 -0.90 1.77
C ASP A 41 13.73 -0.21 0.97
N THR A 42 14.02 -0.73 -0.24
CA THR A 42 15.07 -0.21 -1.11
C THR A 42 14.77 1.18 -1.64
N LEU A 43 13.50 1.59 -1.62
CA LEU A 43 13.01 2.90 -2.03
C LEU A 43 12.60 3.77 -0.83
N ARG A 44 13.15 3.48 0.35
CA ARG A 44 12.85 4.20 1.58
C ARG A 44 13.20 5.69 1.50
N ASP A 45 14.39 5.98 0.97
CA ASP A 45 15.01 7.31 1.02
C ASP A 45 14.80 8.10 -0.28
N ILE A 46 13.83 7.70 -1.11
CA ILE A 46 13.50 8.44 -2.33
C ILE A 46 13.02 9.85 -1.97
N THR A 47 13.51 10.82 -2.72
CA THR A 47 13.10 12.23 -2.61
C THR A 47 12.21 12.57 -3.80
N TYR A 48 11.12 13.29 -3.55
CA TYR A 48 10.20 13.69 -4.61
C TYR A 48 10.49 15.14 -5.03
N THR A 49 11.46 15.31 -5.93
CA THR A 49 11.72 16.59 -6.60
C THR A 49 11.52 16.51 -8.10
N ALA A 50 11.48 17.67 -8.76
CA ALA A 50 11.39 17.75 -10.21
C ALA A 50 12.58 17.07 -10.93
N ILE A 51 13.77 17.08 -10.32
CA ILE A 51 14.99 16.49 -10.89
C ILE A 51 14.95 14.95 -10.77
N ASP A 52 14.36 14.43 -9.69
CA ASP A 52 14.29 12.99 -9.38
C ASP A 52 13.15 12.26 -10.10
N ARG A 53 12.28 12.98 -10.84
CA ARG A 53 11.10 12.42 -11.53
C ARG A 53 11.43 11.16 -12.34
N LYS A 54 12.46 11.24 -13.19
CA LYS A 54 12.84 10.15 -14.09
C LYS A 54 13.31 8.91 -13.31
N GLU A 55 14.18 9.12 -12.31
CA GLU A 55 14.73 8.05 -11.49
C GLU A 55 13.63 7.39 -10.65
N ASN A 56 12.81 8.18 -9.96
CA ASN A 56 11.71 7.67 -9.14
C ASN A 56 10.73 6.82 -9.97
N LEU A 57 10.31 7.32 -11.13
CA LEU A 57 9.40 6.58 -12.01
C LEU A 57 10.04 5.28 -12.51
N SER A 58 11.32 5.30 -12.86
CA SER A 58 12.05 4.06 -13.22
C SER A 58 12.10 3.08 -12.05
N SER A 59 12.37 3.57 -10.84
CA SER A 59 12.45 2.78 -9.62
C SER A 59 11.11 2.21 -9.17
N PHE A 60 9.98 2.82 -9.56
CA PHE A 60 8.66 2.23 -9.40
C PHE A 60 8.36 1.11 -10.41
N GLY A 61 9.28 0.86 -11.35
CA GLY A 61 9.24 -0.23 -12.32
C GLY A 61 8.65 0.14 -13.68
N LEU A 62 8.50 1.43 -14.01
CA LEU A 62 8.07 1.86 -15.34
C LEU A 62 9.20 1.64 -16.37
N SER A 63 8.85 1.25 -17.60
CA SER A 63 9.81 1.17 -18.70
C SER A 63 10.24 2.57 -19.17
N PRO A 64 11.38 2.72 -19.88
CA PRO A 64 11.83 4.02 -20.38
C PRO A 64 10.77 4.79 -21.20
N GLU A 65 9.99 4.08 -22.01
CA GLU A 65 8.90 4.65 -22.81
C GLU A 65 7.76 5.15 -21.90
N GLN A 66 7.38 4.34 -20.90
CA GLN A 66 6.36 4.70 -19.93
C GLN A 66 6.79 5.90 -19.07
N VAL A 67 8.07 5.96 -18.66
CA VAL A 67 8.66 7.08 -17.93
C VAL A 67 8.57 8.36 -18.74
N ALA A 68 8.95 8.33 -20.02
CA ALA A 68 8.86 9.51 -20.89
C ALA A 68 7.41 10.02 -21.03
N LEU A 69 6.44 9.10 -21.16
CA LEU A 69 5.02 9.44 -21.21
C LEU A 69 4.51 10.03 -19.89
N ALA A 70 4.91 9.46 -18.75
CA ALA A 70 4.55 9.94 -17.42
C ALA A 70 5.10 11.35 -17.18
N ILE A 71 6.37 11.61 -17.48
CA ILE A 71 6.99 12.94 -17.37
C ILE A 71 6.21 13.96 -18.22
N LYS A 72 5.93 13.65 -19.49
CA LYS A 72 5.19 14.56 -20.38
C LYS A 72 3.77 14.86 -19.88
N LYS A 73 3.13 13.93 -19.17
CA LYS A 73 1.81 14.15 -18.56
C LYS A 73 1.95 14.99 -17.29
N LEU A 74 2.95 14.69 -16.46
CA LEU A 74 3.28 15.41 -15.24
C LEU A 74 3.57 16.88 -15.52
N GLU A 75 4.44 17.20 -16.47
CA GLU A 75 4.77 18.59 -16.86
C GLU A 75 3.52 19.37 -17.28
N ARG A 76 2.64 18.75 -18.10
CA ARG A 76 1.36 19.34 -18.50
C ARG A 76 0.42 19.58 -17.32
N TYR A 77 0.45 18.71 -16.32
CA TYR A 77 -0.34 18.90 -15.12
C TYR A 77 0.25 19.97 -14.19
N GLU A 78 1.58 20.00 -14.06
CA GLU A 78 2.28 20.99 -13.26
C GLU A 78 2.01 22.41 -13.76
N GLU A 79 2.23 22.66 -15.05
CA GLU A 79 2.09 23.99 -15.67
C GLU A 79 0.71 24.62 -15.38
N LYS A 80 -0.34 23.79 -15.41
CA LYS A 80 -1.72 24.28 -15.34
C LYS A 80 -2.38 24.10 -13.97
N TYR A 81 -1.98 23.09 -13.20
CA TYR A 81 -2.73 22.65 -12.02
C TYR A 81 -1.91 22.62 -10.72
N LYS A 82 -0.62 22.98 -10.72
CA LYS A 82 0.20 23.04 -9.49
C LYS A 82 -0.45 23.86 -8.37
N VAL A 83 -0.83 25.11 -8.66
CA VAL A 83 -1.47 26.00 -7.67
C VAL A 83 -2.85 25.47 -7.23
N PRO A 84 -3.77 25.06 -8.13
CA PRO A 84 -5.02 24.40 -7.74
C PRO A 84 -4.84 23.15 -6.88
N ILE A 85 -3.85 22.29 -7.17
CA ILE A 85 -3.56 21.08 -6.40
C ILE A 85 -3.09 21.45 -5.00
N ARG A 86 -2.13 22.38 -4.89
CA ARG A 86 -1.65 22.89 -3.59
C ARG A 86 -2.80 23.40 -2.74
N LYS A 87 -3.65 24.26 -3.30
CA LYS A 87 -4.81 24.79 -2.58
C LYS A 87 -5.72 23.67 -2.07
N LYS A 88 -5.94 22.61 -2.86
CA LYS A 88 -6.77 21.46 -2.45
C LYS A 88 -6.13 20.61 -1.35
N LEU A 89 -4.81 20.43 -1.38
CA LEU A 89 -4.07 19.76 -0.32
C LEU A 89 -4.21 20.53 0.99
N SER A 90 -4.02 21.85 0.98
CA SER A 90 -4.06 22.69 2.19
C SER A 90 -5.47 22.97 2.73
N SER A 91 -6.53 22.74 1.94
CA SER A 91 -7.93 23.03 2.32
C SER A 91 -8.81 21.80 2.45
N THR A 92 -8.21 20.61 2.48
CA THR A 92 -8.98 19.37 2.68
C THR A 92 -9.46 19.26 4.12
N SER A 93 -10.68 18.75 4.28
CA SER A 93 -11.26 18.38 5.58
C SER A 93 -10.62 17.13 6.19
N GLU A 94 -9.81 16.40 5.42
CA GLU A 94 -9.12 15.17 5.85
C GLU A 94 -7.61 15.40 6.02
N ALA A 95 -7.23 16.57 6.58
CA ALA A 95 -5.85 17.04 6.60
C ALA A 95 -4.86 16.01 7.17
N GLU A 96 -5.17 15.39 8.31
CA GLU A 96 -4.31 14.39 8.95
C GLU A 96 -4.05 13.17 8.05
N ARG A 97 -5.09 12.61 7.43
CA ARG A 97 -4.95 11.44 6.54
C ARG A 97 -4.23 11.78 5.24
N VAL A 98 -4.43 12.99 4.73
CA VAL A 98 -3.71 13.49 3.55
C VAL A 98 -2.23 13.68 3.89
N VAL A 99 -1.90 14.27 5.04
CA VAL A 99 -0.53 14.38 5.51
C VAL A 99 0.11 13.00 5.67
N GLU A 100 -0.57 12.06 6.33
CA GLU A 100 -0.08 10.67 6.46
C GLU A 100 0.21 10.02 5.10
N ALA A 101 -0.68 10.20 4.13
CA ALA A 101 -0.55 9.58 2.82
C ALA A 101 0.52 10.21 1.92
N PHE A 102 0.77 11.52 2.00
CA PHE A 102 1.69 12.21 1.10
C PHE A 102 3.03 12.58 1.75
N CYS A 103 3.09 12.68 3.07
CA CYS A 103 4.28 13.11 3.83
C CYS A 103 5.06 11.96 4.47
N GLY A 104 4.67 10.70 4.23
CA GLY A 104 5.11 9.46 4.90
C GLY A 104 6.60 9.08 4.88
N GLN A 105 7.53 10.04 5.02
CA GLN A 105 8.90 9.76 5.46
C GLN A 105 8.93 9.27 6.92
N VAL A 106 7.98 9.72 7.74
CA VAL A 106 7.86 9.41 9.20
C VAL A 106 6.84 8.29 9.52
N GLY A 107 5.94 7.95 8.59
CA GLY A 107 4.87 6.96 8.78
C GLY A 107 5.28 5.49 8.53
N THR A 108 4.36 4.56 8.83
CA THR A 108 4.52 3.10 8.58
C THR A 108 4.42 2.74 7.09
N ILE A 109 3.71 3.55 6.30
CA ILE A 109 3.46 3.33 4.87
C ILE A 109 4.03 4.49 4.05
N ARG A 110 4.64 4.17 2.91
CA ARG A 110 5.26 5.15 2.00
C ARG A 110 4.22 5.79 1.08
N PRO A 111 4.43 7.04 0.61
CA PRO A 111 3.46 7.72 -0.26
C PRO A 111 3.06 6.96 -1.52
N ARG A 112 4.02 6.22 -2.11
CA ARG A 112 3.77 5.40 -3.31
C ARG A 112 2.71 4.31 -3.12
N TYR A 113 2.46 3.91 -1.87
CA TYR A 113 1.39 3.00 -1.47
C TYR A 113 0.18 3.74 -0.92
N ALA A 114 0.36 4.63 0.08
CA ALA A 114 -0.75 5.26 0.79
C ALA A 114 -1.61 6.19 -0.09
N ALA A 115 -1.01 6.86 -1.08
CA ALA A 115 -1.70 7.82 -1.92
C ALA A 115 -2.79 7.20 -2.82
N VAL A 116 -2.80 5.88 -3.04
CA VAL A 116 -3.88 5.23 -3.82
C VAL A 116 -5.26 5.51 -3.23
N ASN A 117 -5.34 5.66 -1.91
CA ASN A 117 -6.56 5.94 -1.17
C ASN A 117 -7.24 7.26 -1.57
N PHE A 118 -6.46 8.19 -2.13
CA PHE A 118 -6.89 9.53 -2.53
C PHE A 118 -6.84 9.75 -4.04
N LEU A 119 -5.89 9.10 -4.72
CA LEU A 119 -5.59 9.34 -6.13
C LEU A 119 -6.25 8.34 -7.10
N VAL A 120 -6.98 7.35 -6.60
CA VAL A 120 -7.74 6.40 -7.42
C VAL A 120 -9.22 6.47 -7.06
N MET A 121 -10.05 6.99 -7.96
CA MET A 121 -11.50 7.08 -7.75
C MET A 121 -12.24 5.92 -8.43
N GLU A 122 -13.42 5.60 -7.91
CA GLU A 122 -14.33 4.64 -8.56
C GLU A 122 -15.36 5.38 -9.44
N LYS A 123 -15.52 4.91 -10.67
CA LYS A 123 -16.50 5.43 -11.64
C LYS A 123 -17.12 4.28 -12.40
N ASN A 124 -18.44 4.14 -12.30
CA ASN A 124 -19.20 3.07 -12.97
C ASN A 124 -18.63 1.67 -12.69
N GLY A 125 -18.34 1.36 -11.41
CA GLY A 125 -17.77 0.07 -10.99
C GLY A 125 -16.33 -0.15 -11.44
N ARG A 126 -15.62 0.88 -11.89
CA ARG A 126 -14.24 0.80 -12.35
C ARG A 126 -13.38 1.83 -11.65
N ARG A 127 -12.22 1.38 -11.17
CA ARG A 127 -11.22 2.28 -10.60
C ARG A 127 -10.37 2.92 -11.68
N VAL A 128 -10.16 4.22 -11.51
CA VAL A 128 -9.39 5.07 -12.42
C VAL A 128 -8.60 6.10 -11.62
N PRO A 129 -7.43 6.53 -12.09
CA PRO A 129 -6.74 7.65 -11.48
C PRO A 129 -7.62 8.90 -11.49
N VAL A 130 -7.48 9.75 -10.48
CA VAL A 130 -8.23 11.02 -10.42
C VAL A 130 -7.91 11.91 -11.61
N ASP A 131 -8.93 12.52 -12.21
CA ASP A 131 -8.70 13.54 -13.24
C ASP A 131 -8.39 14.88 -12.57
N VAL A 132 -7.12 15.28 -12.54
CA VAL A 132 -6.66 16.54 -11.92
C VAL A 132 -7.39 17.77 -12.47
N ARG A 133 -7.88 17.70 -13.72
CA ARG A 133 -8.61 18.80 -14.38
C ARG A 133 -10.01 18.98 -13.81
N ARG A 134 -10.56 17.93 -13.20
CA ARG A 134 -11.93 17.86 -12.66
C ARG A 134 -11.95 17.65 -11.15
N LEU A 135 -10.78 17.52 -10.52
CA LEU A 135 -10.65 17.25 -9.10
C LEU A 135 -11.23 18.44 -8.31
N LYS A 136 -12.32 18.21 -7.58
CA LYS A 136 -12.94 19.25 -6.74
C LYS A 136 -12.32 19.30 -5.35
N ARG A 137 -12.13 18.14 -4.73
CA ARG A 137 -11.62 17.94 -3.38
C ARG A 137 -10.77 16.68 -3.33
N ILE A 138 -9.84 16.63 -2.38
CA ILE A 138 -9.05 15.43 -2.08
C ILE A 138 -9.74 14.76 -0.89
N VAL A 139 -10.32 13.59 -1.13
CA VAL A 139 -11.06 12.81 -0.14
C VAL A 139 -10.72 11.35 -0.30
N GLN A 140 -10.60 10.64 0.83
CA GLN A 140 -10.40 9.21 0.81
C GLN A 140 -11.61 8.52 0.15
N GLN A 141 -11.33 7.50 -0.65
CA GLN A 141 -12.36 6.80 -1.42
C GLN A 141 -12.93 5.64 -0.62
N GLU A 142 -14.25 5.41 -0.70
CA GLU A 142 -14.92 4.37 0.11
C GLU A 142 -14.36 2.97 -0.16
N TRP A 143 -14.09 2.63 -1.42
CA TRP A 143 -13.49 1.35 -1.78
C TRP A 143 -12.13 1.12 -1.08
N SER A 144 -11.41 2.20 -0.76
CA SER A 144 -10.10 2.12 -0.13
C SER A 144 -10.16 1.73 1.35
N LEU A 145 -11.32 1.90 2.00
CA LEU A 145 -11.52 1.50 3.40
C LEU A 145 -11.59 -0.01 3.56
N ALA A 146 -11.90 -0.74 2.48
CA ALA A 146 -11.97 -2.19 2.48
C ALA A 146 -10.60 -2.86 2.26
N ILE A 147 -9.57 -2.10 1.88
CA ILE A 147 -8.23 -2.65 1.60
C ILE A 147 -7.24 -2.29 2.71
N ASN A 148 -6.36 -3.24 3.01
CA ASN A 148 -5.22 -2.97 3.90
C ASN A 148 -3.96 -2.68 3.07
N VAL A 149 -3.71 -1.39 2.81
CA VAL A 149 -2.53 -0.95 2.02
C VAL A 149 -1.20 -1.34 2.70
N GLU A 150 -1.16 -1.39 4.03
CA GLU A 150 0.04 -1.79 4.79
C GLU A 150 0.45 -3.24 4.50
N LEU A 151 -0.54 -4.11 4.33
CA LEU A 151 -0.32 -5.51 3.96
C LEU A 151 0.41 -5.59 2.61
N PHE A 152 -0.02 -4.82 1.61
CA PHE A 152 0.66 -4.79 0.31
C PHE A 152 2.07 -4.22 0.42
N TYR A 153 2.26 -3.13 1.16
CA TYR A 153 3.60 -2.56 1.35
C TYR A 153 4.55 -3.60 1.98
N THR A 154 4.09 -4.30 3.01
CA THR A 154 4.89 -5.31 3.71
C THR A 154 5.17 -6.53 2.83
N ASP A 155 4.15 -7.05 2.13
CA ASP A 155 4.25 -8.27 1.32
C ASP A 155 5.02 -8.06 0.00
N LEU A 156 5.10 -6.82 -0.49
CA LEU A 156 5.72 -6.53 -1.78
C LEU A 156 7.11 -5.88 -1.68
N GLU A 157 7.33 -5.02 -0.68
CA GLU A 157 8.58 -4.23 -0.56
C GLU A 157 9.44 -4.68 0.61
N LEU A 158 8.83 -5.16 1.71
CA LEU A 158 9.56 -5.59 2.91
C LEU A 158 9.84 -7.10 2.91
N VAL A 159 10.24 -7.62 1.74
CA VAL A 159 10.64 -9.01 1.54
C VAL A 159 12.14 -9.10 1.22
N PRO A 160 12.80 -10.27 1.37
CA PRO A 160 14.26 -10.37 1.16
C PRO A 160 14.74 -10.07 -0.27
N ASP A 161 13.88 -10.26 -1.28
CA ASP A 161 14.16 -10.00 -2.70
C ASP A 161 12.97 -9.26 -3.33
N PRO A 162 12.79 -7.96 -3.02
CA PRO A 162 11.67 -7.20 -3.52
C PRO A 162 11.80 -7.03 -5.03
N LYS A 163 10.69 -7.18 -5.74
CA LYS A 163 10.71 -7.08 -7.20
C LYS A 163 10.74 -5.60 -7.63
N PRO A 164 11.53 -5.26 -8.65
CA PRO A 164 11.74 -3.86 -9.05
C PRO A 164 10.48 -3.17 -9.58
N ASP A 165 9.44 -3.93 -9.92
CA ASP A 165 8.15 -3.41 -10.36
C ASP A 165 6.99 -3.71 -9.39
N ALA A 166 7.32 -3.94 -8.11
CA ALA A 166 6.35 -4.15 -7.04
C ALA A 166 5.32 -3.03 -6.93
N THR A 167 5.80 -1.79 -6.83
CA THR A 167 4.93 -0.61 -6.76
C THR A 167 4.03 -0.51 -8.00
N LYS A 168 4.54 -0.74 -9.21
CA LYS A 168 3.73 -0.77 -10.45
C LYS A 168 2.66 -1.85 -10.44
N MET A 169 3.00 -3.05 -9.98
CA MET A 169 2.05 -4.18 -9.92
C MET A 169 0.96 -3.96 -8.88
N PHE A 170 1.30 -3.40 -7.73
CA PHE A 170 0.34 -2.95 -6.73
C PHE A 170 -0.67 -1.96 -7.30
N VAL A 171 -0.19 -0.87 -7.91
CA VAL A 171 -1.05 0.15 -8.51
C VAL A 171 -1.95 -0.44 -9.60
N ALA A 172 -1.41 -1.34 -10.43
CA ALA A 172 -2.18 -2.02 -11.46
C ALA A 172 -3.28 -2.92 -10.88
N ALA A 173 -3.02 -3.61 -9.76
CA ALA A 173 -4.01 -4.47 -9.10
C ALA A 173 -5.15 -3.63 -8.53
N ILE A 174 -4.82 -2.53 -7.85
CA ILE A 174 -5.79 -1.56 -7.33
C ILE A 174 -6.67 -1.02 -8.45
N LEU A 175 -6.08 -0.56 -9.56
CA LEU A 175 -6.79 -0.01 -10.71
C LEU A 175 -7.64 -1.04 -11.47
N SER A 176 -7.35 -2.33 -11.29
CA SER A 176 -8.07 -3.44 -11.94
C SER A 176 -9.07 -4.14 -11.01
N GLY A 177 -9.10 -3.80 -9.72
CA GLY A 177 -9.91 -4.53 -8.74
C GLY A 177 -9.44 -5.97 -8.53
N LYS A 178 -8.12 -6.19 -8.56
CA LYS A 178 -7.46 -7.51 -8.50
C LYS A 178 -6.49 -7.64 -7.32
N GLU A 179 -6.74 -6.89 -6.26
CA GLU A 179 -5.98 -6.93 -5.00
C GLU A 179 -5.78 -8.36 -4.47
N ASP A 180 -6.86 -9.14 -4.38
CA ASP A 180 -6.81 -10.51 -3.87
C ASP A 180 -5.90 -11.39 -4.73
N LEU A 181 -5.96 -11.26 -6.05
CA LEU A 181 -5.10 -12.04 -6.95
C LEU A 181 -3.62 -11.69 -6.80
N LEU A 182 -3.31 -10.44 -6.45
CA LEU A 182 -1.94 -10.01 -6.19
C LEU A 182 -1.43 -10.57 -4.86
N LEU A 183 -2.24 -10.53 -3.79
CA LEU A 183 -1.88 -11.12 -2.48
C LEU A 183 -1.74 -12.63 -2.57
N ASP A 184 -2.67 -13.30 -3.25
CA ASP A 184 -2.67 -14.75 -3.43
C ASP A 184 -1.62 -15.22 -4.46
N ARG A 185 -0.88 -14.28 -5.08
CA ARG A 185 0.14 -14.54 -6.11
C ARG A 185 -0.40 -15.41 -7.25
N ILE A 186 -1.62 -15.12 -7.71
CA ILE A 186 -2.30 -15.82 -8.82
C ILE A 186 -1.91 -15.19 -10.16
N LEU A 187 -1.66 -16.01 -11.19
CA LEU A 187 -1.24 -15.49 -12.50
C LEU A 187 -2.30 -14.54 -13.08
N PRO A 188 -1.90 -13.42 -13.71
CA PRO A 188 -0.55 -12.95 -13.99
C PRO A 188 0.07 -12.10 -12.86
N TRP A 189 -0.67 -11.88 -11.78
CA TRP A 189 -0.33 -11.07 -10.61
C TRP A 189 0.67 -11.77 -9.67
N GLY A 190 0.89 -13.08 -9.87
CA GLY A 190 2.00 -13.85 -9.33
C GLY A 190 2.02 -15.29 -9.85
N LYS A 191 3.15 -15.99 -9.70
CA LYS A 191 3.25 -17.46 -9.61
C LYS A 191 4.58 -17.79 -8.97
N GLY A 192 4.57 -18.30 -7.74
CA GLY A 192 5.79 -18.34 -6.93
C GLY A 192 6.32 -16.92 -6.74
N SER A 193 7.60 -16.68 -7.03
CA SER A 193 8.25 -15.38 -6.81
C SER A 193 8.14 -14.38 -7.95
N SER A 194 7.43 -14.64 -9.06
CA SER A 194 7.40 -13.73 -10.21
C SER A 194 6.00 -13.48 -10.78
N TRP A 195 5.70 -12.23 -11.09
CA TRP A 195 4.52 -11.80 -11.85
C TRP A 195 4.88 -11.43 -13.29
N LYS A 196 3.85 -11.22 -14.13
CA LYS A 196 4.03 -10.94 -15.56
C LYS A 196 3.25 -9.72 -15.98
N TRP A 197 3.92 -8.57 -16.05
CA TRP A 197 3.35 -7.31 -16.53
C TRP A 197 2.63 -7.46 -17.88
N LYS A 198 3.23 -8.14 -18.86
CA LYS A 198 2.59 -8.40 -20.17
C LYS A 198 1.27 -9.18 -20.05
N GLY A 199 1.16 -10.08 -19.07
CA GLY A 199 -0.08 -10.80 -18.77
C GLY A 199 -1.15 -9.86 -18.21
N VAL A 200 -0.77 -9.01 -17.25
CA VAL A 200 -1.65 -7.98 -16.68
C VAL A 200 -2.21 -7.06 -17.76
N VAL A 201 -1.35 -6.54 -18.65
CA VAL A 201 -1.77 -5.66 -19.76
C VAL A 201 -2.73 -6.35 -20.73
N ARG A 202 -2.48 -7.63 -21.04
CA ARG A 202 -3.34 -8.42 -21.93
C ARG A 202 -4.73 -8.66 -21.34
N GLU A 203 -4.81 -8.93 -20.04
CA GLU A 203 -6.08 -9.22 -19.35
C GLU A 203 -6.87 -7.95 -18.99
N ASN A 204 -6.20 -6.80 -18.86
CA ASN A 204 -6.79 -5.55 -18.40
C ASN A 204 -6.55 -4.43 -19.42
N LYS A 205 -7.42 -4.33 -20.43
CA LYS A 205 -7.27 -3.35 -21.51
C LYS A 205 -7.20 -1.91 -20.96
N GLY A 206 -6.15 -1.18 -21.36
CA GLY A 206 -5.93 0.21 -20.96
C GLY A 206 -5.29 0.38 -19.57
N ILE A 207 -4.93 -0.71 -18.88
CA ILE A 207 -4.28 -0.62 -17.56
C ILE A 207 -2.96 0.14 -17.61
N GLU A 208 -2.20 -0.02 -18.69
CA GLU A 208 -0.91 0.66 -18.88
C GLU A 208 -1.05 2.18 -18.84
N GLU A 209 -2.02 2.73 -19.59
CA GLU A 209 -2.27 4.18 -19.59
C GLU A 209 -2.71 4.67 -18.20
N LYS A 210 -3.59 3.92 -17.52
CA LYS A 210 -4.04 4.27 -16.17
C LYS A 210 -2.89 4.27 -15.16
N VAL A 211 -1.97 3.31 -15.25
CA VAL A 211 -0.81 3.22 -14.38
C VAL A 211 0.14 4.41 -14.61
N ILE A 212 0.40 4.75 -15.88
CA ILE A 212 1.19 5.93 -16.25
C ILE A 212 0.54 7.21 -15.69
N ASP A 213 -0.77 7.36 -15.87
CA ASP A 213 -1.54 8.49 -15.34
C ASP A 213 -1.43 8.58 -13.82
N TYR A 214 -1.62 7.46 -13.12
CA TYR A 214 -1.50 7.41 -11.67
C TYR A 214 -0.13 7.89 -11.21
N PHE A 215 0.96 7.35 -11.78
CA PHE A 215 2.32 7.71 -11.35
C PHE A 215 2.68 9.16 -11.64
N ALA A 216 2.20 9.72 -12.76
CA ALA A 216 2.36 11.15 -13.06
C ALA A 216 1.65 12.03 -12.01
N ILE A 217 0.43 11.65 -11.61
CA ILE A 217 -0.34 12.36 -10.60
C ILE A 217 0.28 12.20 -9.22
N LEU A 218 0.65 10.97 -8.84
CA LEU A 218 1.30 10.66 -7.56
C LEU A 218 2.52 11.54 -7.36
N HIS A 219 3.44 11.53 -8.32
CA HIS A 219 4.70 12.25 -8.18
C HIS A 219 4.44 13.76 -8.02
N LEU A 220 3.56 14.34 -8.85
CA LEU A 220 3.19 15.75 -8.73
C LEU A 220 2.56 16.09 -7.36
N PHE A 221 1.67 15.25 -6.85
CA PHE A 221 1.02 15.50 -5.56
C PHE A 221 2.00 15.42 -4.40
N VAL A 222 2.88 14.42 -4.40
CA VAL A 222 3.90 14.26 -3.35
C VAL A 222 4.93 15.40 -3.43
N GLU A 223 5.38 15.78 -4.63
CA GLU A 223 6.31 16.91 -4.83
C GLU A 223 5.70 18.23 -4.30
N ILE A 224 4.43 18.50 -4.57
CA ILE A 224 3.74 19.69 -4.05
C ILE A 224 3.52 19.60 -2.54
N ALA A 225 3.23 18.41 -2.01
CA ALA A 225 3.04 18.23 -0.58
C ALA A 225 4.35 18.44 0.20
N GLN A 226 5.48 18.01 -0.36
CA GLN A 226 6.81 18.07 0.23
C GLN A 226 7.60 19.35 -0.10
N SER A 227 7.05 20.27 -0.90
CA SER A 227 7.71 21.56 -1.17
C SER A 227 7.80 22.42 0.09
N SER A 228 8.65 23.44 0.07
CA SER A 228 8.89 24.38 1.18
C SER A 228 7.69 25.23 1.61
N ASP A 229 6.57 25.08 0.93
CA ASP A 229 5.28 25.73 1.20
C ASP A 229 4.14 24.70 1.13
N GLY A 230 4.50 23.42 1.25
CA GLY A 230 3.63 22.27 1.17
C GLY A 230 3.06 21.87 2.52
N ILE A 231 2.21 20.84 2.51
CA ILE A 231 1.54 20.37 3.73
C ILE A 231 2.46 19.55 4.66
N CYS A 232 3.63 19.12 4.18
CA CYS A 232 4.56 18.28 4.94
C CYS A 232 5.58 19.08 5.77
N GLU A 233 5.67 20.40 5.57
CA GLU A 233 6.61 21.26 6.29
C GLU A 233 6.38 21.24 7.81
N TYR A 234 5.13 21.03 8.25
CA TYR A 234 4.75 20.96 9.66
C TYR A 234 5.00 19.58 10.32
N THR A 235 5.60 18.62 9.60
CA THR A 235 5.83 17.25 10.09
C THR A 235 7.30 16.84 10.20
N GLN A 236 8.22 17.75 9.87
CA GLN A 236 9.67 17.58 10.10
C GLN A 236 10.09 18.21 11.42
#